data_AF-A0A0B7A6Q0-F1
#
_entry.id   AF-A0A0B7A6Q0-F1
#
_cell.length_a   1.000
_cell.length_b   1.000
_cell.length_c   1.000
_cell.angle_alpha   90.00
_cell.angle_beta   90.00
_cell.angle_gamma   90.00
#
_symmetry.space_group_name_H-M   'P 1'
#
loop_
_entity.id
_entity.type
_entity.pdbx_description
1 polymer ?
#
loop_
_entity_poly.entity_id
_entity_poly.type
_entity_poly.pdbx_seq_one_letter_code
_entity_poly.pdbx_strand_id
1 'polypeptide(L)'
;DVIEGRVIEAFVCLVFKLSEAQFKPMLLQIYNWATGEDVSRDRVLVFYRLCDSLAEKLKNLFTLFAGHFIKHSAEMLDLNNNSKNKCKYFGKGKTARHKSCRLVCYIADCLQKTFSYDTEGFLSKDRFDIVMQPLVDQLENQLGKDSVSEDRVINHVVPCLASLAGAAHDDSLWKDLNYQILLKTRHESPKVRIWALSAVDAFHKQLGEDYTQLVPETIPFMAELMEDESDDVEKYTQKVLAAMEVSVGENLQEYF
;
A
#
# COMPACT_ATOMS: atom_id res chain seq x y z
N ASP A 1 -6.34 -8.44 20.69
CA ASP A 1 -4.94 -8.38 20.20
C ASP A 1 -4.06 -9.54 20.63
N VAL A 2 -3.73 -9.72 21.92
CA VAL A 2 -2.83 -10.81 22.36
C VAL A 2 -3.41 -12.20 22.10
N ILE A 3 -4.64 -12.47 22.53
CA ILE A 3 -5.30 -13.77 22.32
C ILE A 3 -5.42 -14.08 20.83
N GLU A 4 -5.91 -13.12 20.05
CA GLU A 4 -6.02 -13.23 18.60
C GLU A 4 -4.65 -13.51 17.94
N GLY A 5 -3.58 -12.87 18.41
CA GLY A 5 -2.21 -13.14 17.94
C GLY A 5 -1.79 -14.58 18.17
N ARG A 6 -2.05 -15.14 19.37
CA ARG A 6 -1.76 -16.54 19.68
C ARG A 6 -2.56 -17.52 18.81
N VAL A 7 -3.82 -17.19 18.51
CA VAL A 7 -4.66 -18.00 17.62
C VAL A 7 -4.11 -17.97 16.20
N ILE A 8 -3.71 -16.79 15.69
CA ILE A 8 -3.08 -16.66 14.37
C ILE A 8 -1.76 -17.43 14.31
N GLU A 9 -0.89 -17.32 15.33
CA GLU A 9 0.35 -18.09 15.42
C GLU A 9 0.09 -19.61 15.34
N ALA A 10 -0.86 -20.12 16.13
CA ALA A 10 -1.23 -21.53 16.11
C ALA A 10 -1.79 -21.96 14.75
N PHE A 11 -2.60 -21.10 14.12
CA PHE A 11 -3.15 -21.36 12.80
C PHE A 11 -2.06 -21.41 11.72
N VAL A 12 -1.11 -20.48 11.74
CA VAL A 12 0.06 -20.49 10.84
C VAL A 12 0.83 -21.81 11.00
N CYS A 13 1.06 -22.27 12.23
CA CYS A 13 1.72 -23.56 12.48
C CYS A 13 0.93 -24.76 11.91
N LEU A 14 -0.40 -24.70 11.91
CA LEU A 14 -1.25 -25.71 11.26
C LEU A 14 -1.08 -25.67 9.74
N VAL A 15 -1.06 -24.48 9.13
CA VAL A 15 -0.94 -24.32 7.67
C VAL A 15 0.33 -24.97 7.13
N PHE A 16 1.46 -24.89 7.85
CA PHE A 16 2.69 -25.59 7.47
C PHE A 16 2.59 -27.12 7.44
N LYS A 17 1.53 -27.71 8.00
CA LYS A 17 1.28 -29.16 7.99
C LYS A 17 0.27 -29.58 6.91
N LEU A 18 -0.32 -28.62 6.20
CA LEU A 18 -1.32 -28.87 5.17
C LEU A 18 -0.67 -28.84 3.79
N SER A 19 -1.16 -29.68 2.88
CA SER A 19 -0.86 -29.51 1.46
C SER A 19 -1.63 -28.31 0.89
N GLU A 20 -1.19 -27.79 -0.25
CA GLU A 20 -1.90 -26.73 -0.97
C GLU A 20 -3.38 -27.09 -1.20
N ALA A 21 -3.66 -28.33 -1.61
CA ALA A 21 -5.01 -28.83 -1.88
C ALA A 21 -5.92 -28.83 -0.63
N GLN A 22 -5.34 -28.90 0.56
CA GLN A 22 -6.07 -28.78 1.82
C GLN A 22 -6.17 -27.33 2.30
N PHE A 23 -5.10 -26.55 2.13
CA PHE A 23 -5.03 -25.18 2.61
C PHE A 23 -5.95 -24.25 1.83
N LYS A 24 -5.96 -24.34 0.50
CA LYS A 24 -6.77 -23.48 -0.37
C LYS A 24 -8.26 -23.46 0.01
N PRO A 25 -8.98 -24.61 0.08
CA PRO A 25 -10.39 -24.59 0.45
C PRO A 25 -10.61 -24.09 1.88
N MET A 26 -9.70 -24.39 2.81
CA MET A 26 -9.78 -23.87 4.19
C MET A 26 -9.67 -22.35 4.23
N LEU A 27 -8.70 -21.77 3.51
CA LEU A 27 -8.54 -20.31 3.45
C LEU A 27 -9.77 -19.64 2.84
N LEU A 28 -10.35 -20.21 1.79
CA LEU A 28 -11.58 -19.70 1.18
C LEU A 28 -12.80 -19.79 2.12
N GLN A 29 -12.89 -20.83 2.94
CA GLN A 29 -13.92 -20.92 3.98
C GLN A 29 -13.77 -19.80 5.03
N ILE A 30 -12.53 -19.51 5.45
CA ILE A 30 -12.25 -18.41 6.39
C ILE A 30 -12.56 -17.06 5.76
N TYR A 31 -12.20 -16.87 4.48
CA TYR A 31 -12.56 -15.68 3.73
C TYR A 31 -14.08 -15.47 3.72
N ASN A 32 -14.86 -16.47 3.33
CA ASN A 32 -16.33 -16.41 3.32
C ASN A 32 -16.92 -16.16 4.72
N TRP A 33 -16.32 -16.76 5.76
CA TRP A 33 -16.71 -16.51 7.15
C TRP A 33 -16.49 -15.05 7.57
N ALA A 34 -15.46 -14.40 7.01
CA ALA A 34 -15.09 -13.03 7.32
C ALA A 34 -15.89 -11.99 6.51
N THR A 35 -16.26 -12.30 5.26
CA THR A 35 -16.83 -11.33 4.31
C THR A 35 -18.32 -11.48 4.02
N GLY A 36 -19.00 -12.46 4.63
CA GLY A 36 -20.45 -12.64 4.47
C GLY A 36 -21.29 -11.42 4.89
N GLU A 37 -22.42 -11.19 4.21
CA GLU A 37 -23.20 -9.95 4.33
C GLU A 37 -23.77 -9.71 5.75
N ASP A 38 -24.17 -10.77 6.46
CA ASP A 38 -24.79 -10.70 7.80
C ASP A 38 -23.81 -10.96 8.96
N VAL A 39 -22.50 -10.96 8.69
CA VAL A 39 -21.49 -11.23 9.71
C VAL A 39 -20.95 -9.95 10.33
N SER A 40 -20.42 -10.05 11.56
CA SER A 40 -19.73 -8.92 12.17
C SER A 40 -18.54 -8.50 11.29
N ARG A 41 -18.51 -7.23 10.89
CA ARG A 41 -17.42 -6.63 10.11
C ARG A 41 -16.06 -6.75 10.80
N ASP A 42 -16.04 -6.92 12.12
CA ASP A 42 -14.82 -7.16 12.90
C ASP A 42 -14.04 -8.41 12.41
N ARG A 43 -14.72 -9.38 11.78
CA ARG A 43 -14.07 -10.57 11.24
C ARG A 43 -13.12 -10.27 10.10
N VAL A 44 -13.40 -9.24 9.28
CA VAL A 44 -12.52 -8.80 8.19
C VAL A 44 -11.17 -8.32 8.74
N LEU A 45 -11.18 -7.67 9.92
CA LEU A 45 -9.95 -7.25 10.59
C LEU A 45 -9.07 -8.45 10.97
N VAL A 46 -9.69 -9.52 11.51
CA VAL A 46 -9.01 -10.76 11.88
C VAL A 46 -8.48 -11.48 10.64
N PHE A 47 -9.29 -11.53 9.57
CA PHE A 47 -8.90 -12.15 8.31
C PHE A 47 -7.66 -11.51 7.72
N TYR A 48 -7.62 -10.19 7.58
CA TYR A 48 -6.44 -9.53 7.00
C TYR A 48 -5.21 -9.58 7.91
N ARG A 49 -5.38 -9.57 9.23
CA ARG A 49 -4.26 -9.81 10.15
C ARG A 49 -3.69 -11.23 10.00
N LEU A 50 -4.55 -12.22 9.78
CA LEU A 50 -4.15 -13.59 9.48
C LEU A 50 -3.44 -13.66 8.12
N CYS A 51 -4.00 -13.06 7.08
CA CYS A 51 -3.39 -13.01 5.74
C CYS A 51 -2.01 -12.37 5.76
N ASP A 52 -1.85 -11.26 6.48
CA ASP A 52 -0.55 -10.61 6.66
C ASP A 52 0.50 -11.55 7.29
N SER A 53 0.09 -12.26 8.35
CA SER A 53 0.96 -13.25 9.02
C SER A 53 1.27 -14.44 8.12
N LEU A 54 0.31 -14.89 7.31
CA LEU A 54 0.52 -15.97 6.34
C LEU A 54 1.43 -15.54 5.19
N ALA A 55 1.28 -14.32 4.68
CA ALA A 55 2.14 -13.76 3.64
C ALA A 55 3.60 -13.70 4.10
N GLU A 56 3.85 -13.32 5.35
CA GLU A 56 5.20 -13.31 5.93
C GLU A 56 5.82 -14.72 6.00
N LYS A 57 5.01 -15.71 6.38
CA LYS A 57 5.50 -17.05 6.72
C LYS A 57 5.59 -17.98 5.51
N LEU A 58 4.64 -17.88 4.59
CA LEU A 58 4.59 -18.65 3.35
C LEU A 58 5.35 -18.00 2.20
N LYS A 59 5.61 -16.68 2.28
CA LYS A 59 6.31 -15.90 1.25
C LYS A 59 5.69 -16.09 -0.13
N ASN A 60 6.47 -16.51 -1.12
CA ASN A 60 6.03 -16.69 -2.49
C ASN A 60 4.87 -17.70 -2.61
N LEU A 61 4.78 -18.71 -1.73
CA LEU A 61 3.65 -19.65 -1.74
C LEU A 61 2.31 -18.97 -1.44
N PHE A 62 2.31 -17.82 -0.76
CA PHE A 62 1.08 -17.10 -0.45
C PHE A 62 0.43 -16.48 -1.69
N THR A 63 1.21 -16.14 -2.72
CA THR A 63 0.73 -15.48 -3.94
C THR A 63 -0.26 -16.37 -4.70
N LEU A 64 -0.14 -17.69 -4.58
CA LEU A 64 -1.08 -18.69 -5.11
C LEU A 64 -2.53 -18.50 -4.62
N PHE A 65 -2.70 -17.82 -3.48
CA PHE A 65 -4.00 -17.61 -2.86
C PHE A 65 -4.45 -16.15 -2.82
N ALA A 66 -3.51 -15.21 -2.82
CA ALA A 66 -3.80 -13.78 -2.69
C ALA A 66 -4.78 -13.25 -3.75
N GLY A 67 -4.77 -13.86 -4.94
CA GLY A 67 -5.65 -13.48 -6.05
C GLY A 67 -7.14 -13.64 -5.75
N HIS A 68 -7.50 -14.50 -4.78
CA HIS A 68 -8.89 -14.72 -4.40
C HIS A 68 -9.54 -13.54 -3.69
N PHE A 69 -8.75 -12.67 -3.05
CA PHE A 69 -9.25 -11.57 -2.25
C PHE A 69 -8.65 -10.21 -2.62
N ILE A 70 -7.88 -10.11 -3.70
CA ILE A 70 -7.28 -8.84 -4.15
C ILE A 70 -8.35 -7.76 -4.44
N LYS A 71 -9.46 -8.15 -5.07
CA LYS A 71 -10.60 -7.25 -5.33
C LYS A 71 -11.22 -6.76 -4.03
N HIS A 72 -11.42 -7.67 -3.08
CA HIS A 72 -11.97 -7.30 -1.77
C HIS A 72 -10.99 -6.43 -0.96
N SER A 73 -9.67 -6.60 -1.11
CA SER A 73 -8.70 -5.70 -0.47
C SER A 73 -8.80 -4.29 -1.02
N ALA A 74 -8.89 -4.14 -2.35
CA ALA A 74 -9.12 -2.86 -3.01
C ALA A 74 -10.41 -2.17 -2.52
N GLU A 75 -11.53 -2.92 -2.50
CA GLU A 75 -12.81 -2.41 -1.99
C GLU A 75 -12.73 -1.97 -0.52
N MET A 76 -12.02 -2.72 0.33
CA MET A 76 -11.85 -2.38 1.74
C MET A 76 -10.95 -1.16 1.96
N LEU A 77 -9.90 -0.99 1.14
CA LEU A 77 -9.05 0.22 1.16
C LEU A 77 -9.90 1.45 0.86
N ASP A 78 -10.74 1.38 -0.17
CA ASP A 78 -11.65 2.47 -0.52
C ASP A 78 -12.65 2.74 0.59
N LEU A 79 -13.40 1.74 1.08
CA LEU A 79 -14.41 1.90 2.14
C LEU A 79 -13.86 2.41 3.48
N ASN A 80 -12.54 2.38 3.67
CA ASN A 80 -11.83 2.89 4.84
C ASN A 80 -10.91 4.08 4.51
N ASN A 81 -11.17 4.77 3.40
CA ASN A 81 -10.51 6.02 3.02
C ASN A 81 -11.41 7.24 3.23
N ASN A 82 -10.95 8.19 4.06
CA ASN A 82 -11.76 9.36 4.42
C ASN A 82 -11.78 10.45 3.34
N SER A 83 -10.88 10.42 2.36
CA SER A 83 -10.92 11.32 1.21
C SER A 83 -12.05 10.94 0.23
N LYS A 84 -12.34 9.64 0.10
CA LYS A 84 -13.38 9.12 -0.79
C LYS A 84 -14.76 9.02 -0.15
N ASN A 85 -14.82 8.64 1.13
CA ASN A 85 -16.10 8.40 1.79
C ASN A 85 -16.05 8.70 3.29
N LYS A 86 -17.21 8.63 3.94
CA LYS A 86 -17.34 8.97 5.36
C LYS A 86 -16.71 7.94 6.32
N CYS A 87 -16.01 6.91 5.83
CA CYS A 87 -15.35 5.86 6.62
C CYS A 87 -16.25 5.25 7.71
N LYS A 88 -17.40 4.72 7.30
CA LYS A 88 -18.40 4.13 8.22
C LYS A 88 -18.43 2.61 8.17
N TYR A 89 -17.39 1.98 7.64
CA TYR A 89 -17.33 0.52 7.54
C TYR A 89 -17.49 -0.14 8.92
N PHE A 90 -16.77 0.27 9.95
CA PHE A 90 -16.97 -0.26 11.32
C PHE A 90 -18.01 0.50 12.16
N GLY A 91 -18.83 1.37 11.55
CA GLY A 91 -19.79 2.22 12.24
C GLY A 91 -19.23 3.60 12.59
N LYS A 92 -19.66 4.17 13.73
CA LYS A 92 -19.29 5.54 14.17
C LYS A 92 -18.45 5.50 15.44
N GLY A 93 -17.71 6.58 15.69
CA GLY A 93 -16.98 6.79 16.93
C GLY A 93 -15.51 6.37 16.89
N LYS A 94 -14.80 6.60 17.99
CA LYS A 94 -13.34 6.42 18.07
C LYS A 94 -12.91 4.98 17.80
N THR A 95 -13.62 4.00 18.36
CA THR A 95 -13.33 2.57 18.18
C THR A 95 -13.48 2.15 16.72
N ALA A 96 -14.53 2.59 16.04
CA ALA A 96 -14.75 2.30 14.62
C ALA A 96 -13.61 2.85 13.74
N ARG A 97 -13.20 4.11 13.99
CA ARG A 97 -12.06 4.72 13.27
C ARG A 97 -10.77 3.95 13.50
N HIS A 98 -10.49 3.55 14.74
CA HIS A 98 -9.29 2.77 15.05
C HIS A 98 -9.26 1.41 14.32
N LYS A 99 -10.41 0.74 14.23
CA LYS A 99 -10.55 -0.50 13.44
C LYS A 99 -10.30 -0.26 11.95
N SER A 100 -10.86 0.81 11.38
CA SER A 100 -10.59 1.21 9.98
C SER A 100 -9.11 1.46 9.72
N CYS A 101 -8.44 2.23 10.59
CA CYS A 101 -7.00 2.49 10.45
C CYS A 101 -6.19 1.18 10.48
N ARG A 102 -6.47 0.28 11.43
CA ARG A 102 -5.79 -1.01 11.54
C ARG A 102 -6.04 -1.92 10.35
N LEU A 103 -7.27 -1.93 9.83
CA LEU A 103 -7.61 -2.72 8.66
C LEU A 103 -6.77 -2.30 7.44
N VAL A 104 -6.62 -0.98 7.22
CA VAL A 104 -5.78 -0.46 6.14
C VAL A 104 -4.32 -0.89 6.32
N CYS A 105 -3.76 -0.82 7.53
CA CYS A 105 -2.41 -1.32 7.81
C CYS A 105 -2.27 -2.80 7.45
N TYR A 106 -3.17 -3.67 7.92
CA TYR A 106 -3.10 -5.11 7.62
C TYR A 106 -3.24 -5.44 6.14
N ILE A 107 -4.08 -4.71 5.42
CA ILE A 107 -4.22 -4.87 3.97
C ILE A 107 -2.94 -4.43 3.26
N ALA A 108 -2.43 -3.24 3.59
CA ALA A 108 -1.21 -2.70 2.99
C ALA A 108 -0.02 -3.63 3.26
N ASP A 109 0.16 -4.10 4.49
CA ASP A 109 1.25 -5.01 4.86
C ASP A 109 1.14 -6.37 4.17
N CYS A 110 -0.07 -6.91 4.06
CA CYS A 110 -0.30 -8.18 3.35
C CYS A 110 0.01 -8.04 1.85
N LEU A 111 -0.44 -6.95 1.21
CA LEU A 111 -0.19 -6.68 -0.20
C LEU A 111 1.29 -6.41 -0.46
N GLN A 112 1.92 -5.59 0.38
CA GLN A 112 3.37 -5.30 0.37
C GLN A 112 4.18 -6.59 0.35
N LYS A 113 3.90 -7.52 1.27
CA LYS A 113 4.57 -8.84 1.32
C LYS A 113 4.26 -9.67 0.08
N THR A 114 3.02 -9.67 -0.37
CA THR A 114 2.60 -10.41 -1.57
C THR A 114 3.36 -9.95 -2.81
N PHE A 115 3.50 -8.64 -3.03
CA PHE A 115 4.25 -8.08 -4.15
C PHE A 115 5.76 -8.31 -3.98
N SER A 116 6.29 -8.14 -2.77
CA SER A 116 7.73 -8.36 -2.49
C SER A 116 8.18 -9.82 -2.69
N TYR A 117 7.25 -10.77 -2.55
CA TYR A 117 7.51 -12.19 -2.78
C TYR A 117 6.97 -12.70 -4.12
N ASP A 118 6.55 -11.79 -5.00
CA ASP A 118 6.15 -12.16 -6.34
C ASP A 118 7.37 -12.58 -7.17
N THR A 119 7.41 -13.86 -7.52
CA THR A 119 8.46 -14.47 -8.34
C THR A 119 7.90 -15.16 -9.57
N GLU A 120 6.57 -15.25 -9.67
CA GLU A 120 5.87 -16.05 -10.69
C GLU A 120 4.85 -15.22 -11.49
N GLY A 121 4.89 -13.89 -11.37
CA GLY A 121 3.98 -12.99 -12.09
C GLY A 121 2.58 -12.96 -11.47
N PHE A 122 2.51 -12.96 -10.14
CA PHE A 122 1.28 -12.72 -9.41
C PHE A 122 0.67 -11.35 -9.80
N LEU A 123 1.46 -10.30 -9.91
CA LEU A 123 0.95 -8.99 -10.30
C LEU A 123 0.75 -8.92 -11.82
N SER A 124 -0.40 -9.42 -12.29
CA SER A 124 -0.85 -9.18 -13.66
C SER A 124 -1.37 -7.75 -13.82
N LYS A 125 -1.47 -7.27 -15.06
CA LYS A 125 -2.11 -5.98 -15.36
C LYS A 125 -3.51 -5.84 -14.74
N ASP A 126 -4.38 -6.84 -14.90
CA ASP A 126 -5.72 -6.81 -14.31
C ASP A 126 -5.70 -6.62 -12.78
N ARG A 127 -4.73 -7.25 -12.10
CA ARG A 127 -4.56 -7.15 -10.65
C ARG A 127 -4.00 -5.79 -10.24
N PHE A 128 -3.08 -5.26 -11.04
CA PHE A 128 -2.57 -3.91 -10.89
C PHE A 128 -3.71 -2.88 -11.02
N ASP A 129 -4.50 -2.97 -12.09
CA ASP A 129 -5.63 -2.05 -12.36
C ASP A 129 -6.67 -2.05 -11.23
N ILE A 130 -6.86 -3.20 -10.57
CA ILE A 130 -7.76 -3.33 -9.40
C ILE A 130 -7.23 -2.59 -8.18
N VAL A 131 -5.91 -2.66 -7.92
CA VAL A 131 -5.34 -2.32 -6.60
C VAL A 131 -4.58 -0.99 -6.58
N MET A 132 -4.08 -0.53 -7.73
CA MET A 132 -3.24 0.66 -7.85
C MET A 132 -3.93 1.89 -7.25
N GLN A 133 -5.10 2.26 -7.78
CA GLN A 133 -5.76 3.49 -7.38
C GLN A 133 -6.22 3.47 -5.90
N PRO A 134 -6.86 2.39 -5.40
CA PRO A 134 -7.22 2.30 -3.98
C PRO A 134 -6.04 2.39 -3.00
N LEU A 135 -4.85 1.92 -3.40
CA LEU A 135 -3.61 2.08 -2.63
C LEU A 135 -3.06 3.50 -2.71
N VAL A 136 -2.96 4.09 -3.91
CA VAL A 136 -2.45 5.47 -4.08
C VAL A 136 -3.32 6.46 -3.32
N ASP A 137 -4.64 6.30 -3.35
CA ASP A 137 -5.55 7.18 -2.61
C ASP A 137 -5.39 7.06 -1.09
N GLN A 138 -4.72 6.03 -0.55
CA GLN A 138 -4.38 6.00 0.87
C GLN A 138 -3.34 7.07 1.24
N LEU A 139 -2.58 7.62 0.29
CA LEU A 139 -1.63 8.70 0.55
C LEU A 139 -2.33 9.98 1.02
N GLU A 140 -3.61 10.18 0.71
CA GLU A 140 -4.40 11.32 1.21
C GLU A 140 -5.38 10.92 2.33
N ASN A 141 -5.36 9.65 2.76
CA ASN A 141 -6.23 9.16 3.81
C ASN A 141 -5.75 9.64 5.19
N GLN A 142 -6.26 10.79 5.63
CA GLN A 142 -5.98 11.39 6.93
C GLN A 142 -6.80 10.79 8.08
N LEU A 143 -7.39 9.59 7.92
CA LEU A 143 -8.20 8.98 8.96
C LEU A 143 -7.38 8.69 10.23
N GLY A 144 -7.82 9.22 11.37
CA GLY A 144 -7.17 9.00 12.67
C GLY A 144 -6.72 10.32 13.30
N LYS A 145 -5.77 10.22 14.23
CA LYS A 145 -4.97 11.39 14.65
C LYS A 145 -3.77 11.49 13.71
N ASP A 146 -3.18 12.68 13.59
CA ASP A 146 -2.03 12.96 12.74
C ASP A 146 -0.92 11.89 12.82
N SER A 147 -0.47 11.55 14.03
CA SER A 147 0.58 10.52 14.21
C SER A 147 0.16 9.12 13.76
N VAL A 148 -1.14 8.80 13.80
CA VAL A 148 -1.68 7.50 13.36
C VAL A 148 -1.86 7.45 11.85
N SER A 149 -2.26 8.57 11.22
CA SER A 149 -2.30 8.66 9.76
C SER A 149 -0.90 8.68 9.17
N GLU A 150 0.03 9.41 9.76
CA GLU A 150 1.41 9.48 9.33
C GLU A 150 2.10 8.12 9.44
N ASP A 151 2.04 7.47 10.61
CA ASP A 151 2.57 6.13 10.81
C ASP A 151 1.99 5.13 9.79
N ARG A 152 0.67 5.15 9.60
CA ARG A 152 0.01 4.31 8.59
C ARG A 152 0.56 4.54 7.19
N VAL A 153 0.69 5.80 6.77
CA VAL A 153 1.11 6.11 5.41
C VAL A 153 2.59 5.79 5.21
N ILE A 154 3.46 6.26 6.10
CA ILE A 154 4.92 6.11 5.98
C ILE A 154 5.37 4.66 6.18
N ASN A 155 4.81 3.93 7.16
CA ASN A 155 5.30 2.61 7.53
C ASN A 155 4.55 1.45 6.86
N HIS A 156 3.40 1.70 6.23
CA HIS A 156 2.60 0.63 5.61
C HIS A 156 2.25 0.92 4.14
N VAL A 157 1.73 2.10 3.83
CA VAL A 157 1.28 2.43 2.46
C VAL A 157 2.46 2.66 1.52
N VAL A 158 3.42 3.49 1.90
CA VAL A 158 4.61 3.82 1.09
C VAL A 158 5.42 2.56 0.72
N PRO A 159 5.76 1.66 1.67
CA PRO A 159 6.43 0.40 1.34
C PRO A 159 5.59 -0.51 0.44
N CYS A 160 4.26 -0.50 0.58
CA CYS A 160 3.37 -1.25 -0.30
C CYS A 160 3.38 -0.73 -1.73
N LEU A 161 3.37 0.60 -1.93
CA LEU A 161 3.46 1.23 -3.26
C LEU A 161 4.82 0.95 -3.92
N ALA A 162 5.90 1.03 -3.15
CA ALA A 162 7.22 0.62 -3.65
C ALA A 162 7.22 -0.87 -4.06
N SER A 163 6.69 -1.75 -3.22
CA SER A 163 6.63 -3.18 -3.57
C SER A 163 5.76 -3.45 -4.80
N LEU A 164 4.65 -2.70 -4.98
CA LEU A 164 3.81 -2.75 -6.16
C LEU A 164 4.59 -2.35 -7.43
N ALA A 165 5.35 -1.26 -7.37
CA ALA A 165 6.23 -0.83 -8.45
C ALA A 165 7.28 -1.91 -8.79
N GLY A 166 7.90 -2.47 -7.76
CA GLY A 166 8.90 -3.54 -7.92
C GLY A 166 8.34 -4.77 -8.61
N ALA A 167 7.09 -5.15 -8.35
CA ALA A 167 6.44 -6.32 -8.95
C ALA A 167 5.86 -6.06 -10.34
N ALA A 168 5.65 -4.80 -10.75
CA ALA A 168 4.95 -4.49 -12.00
C ALA A 168 5.78 -4.80 -13.26
N HIS A 169 7.10 -4.56 -13.21
CA HIS A 169 8.06 -4.84 -14.28
C HIS A 169 7.59 -4.42 -15.69
N ASP A 170 6.85 -3.31 -15.79
CA ASP A 170 6.25 -2.82 -17.03
C ASP A 170 6.21 -1.29 -17.04
N ASP A 171 6.82 -0.69 -18.06
CA ASP A 171 6.97 0.76 -18.22
C ASP A 171 5.63 1.51 -18.22
N SER A 172 4.58 0.91 -18.81
CA SER A 172 3.26 1.55 -18.86
C SER A 172 2.61 1.59 -17.48
N LEU A 173 2.73 0.49 -16.71
CA LEU A 173 2.23 0.42 -15.34
C LEU A 173 3.01 1.36 -14.41
N TRP A 174 4.33 1.49 -14.61
CA TRP A 174 5.15 2.41 -13.84
C TRP A 174 4.75 3.87 -14.08
N LYS A 175 4.52 4.27 -15.33
CA LYS A 175 4.03 5.62 -15.66
C LYS A 175 2.67 5.91 -15.03
N ASP A 176 1.73 4.98 -15.13
CA ASP A 176 0.40 5.13 -14.53
C ASP A 176 0.50 5.29 -13.00
N LEU A 177 1.30 4.45 -12.32
CA LEU A 177 1.51 4.55 -10.87
C LEU A 177 2.21 5.86 -10.48
N ASN A 178 3.28 6.23 -11.20
CA ASN A 178 4.08 7.39 -10.90
C ASN A 178 3.25 8.66 -11.04
N TYR A 179 2.52 8.79 -12.14
CA TYR A 179 1.63 9.92 -12.36
C TYR A 179 0.57 10.04 -11.27
N GLN A 180 -0.08 8.95 -10.87
CA GLN A 180 -1.09 8.99 -9.79
C GLN A 180 -0.50 9.40 -8.44
N ILE A 181 0.73 8.99 -8.12
CA ILE A 181 1.45 9.44 -6.91
C ILE A 181 1.79 10.93 -7.02
N LEU A 182 2.32 11.39 -8.15
CA LEU A 182 2.69 12.78 -8.40
C LEU A 182 1.48 13.72 -8.29
N LEU A 183 0.29 13.31 -8.72
CA LEU A 183 -0.92 14.11 -8.52
C LEU A 183 -1.21 14.41 -7.03
N LYS A 184 -0.81 13.51 -6.11
CA LYS A 184 -0.97 13.73 -4.67
C LYS A 184 -0.01 14.76 -4.09
N THR A 185 1.09 15.09 -4.78
CA THR A 185 2.01 16.15 -4.34
C THR A 185 1.40 17.55 -4.49
N ARG A 186 0.30 17.71 -5.23
CA ARG A 186 -0.45 18.97 -5.36
C ARG A 186 -1.60 19.12 -4.35
N HIS A 187 -1.67 18.26 -3.35
CA HIS A 187 -2.74 18.29 -2.37
C HIS A 187 -2.66 19.54 -1.46
N GLU A 188 -3.81 20.08 -1.05
CA GLU A 188 -3.89 21.31 -0.21
C GLU A 188 -3.17 21.18 1.14
N SER A 189 -3.17 19.97 1.72
CA SER A 189 -2.49 19.69 2.98
C SER A 189 -0.99 19.40 2.76
N PRO A 190 -0.07 20.17 3.37
CA PRO A 190 1.37 19.93 3.23
C PRO A 190 1.79 18.55 3.75
N LYS A 191 1.07 17.99 4.73
CA LYS A 191 1.32 16.62 5.22
C LYS A 191 1.12 15.58 4.13
N VAL A 192 0.06 15.71 3.33
CA VAL A 192 -0.21 14.80 2.21
C VAL A 192 0.84 14.98 1.12
N ARG A 193 1.29 16.21 0.87
CA ARG A 193 2.41 16.47 -0.08
C ARG A 193 3.69 15.75 0.36
N ILE A 194 4.05 15.82 1.64
CA ILE A 194 5.19 15.08 2.23
C ILE A 194 4.99 13.57 2.08
N TRP A 195 3.79 13.05 2.35
CA TRP A 195 3.50 11.62 2.21
C TRP A 195 3.60 11.14 0.76
N ALA A 196 3.12 11.95 -0.19
CA ALA A 196 3.27 11.68 -1.62
C ALA A 196 4.74 11.73 -2.05
N LEU A 197 5.50 12.73 -1.60
CA LEU A 197 6.96 12.80 -1.81
C LEU A 197 7.69 11.60 -1.20
N SER A 198 7.22 11.08 -0.07
CA SER A 198 7.78 9.85 0.53
C SER A 198 7.52 8.62 -0.33
N ALA A 199 6.38 8.57 -1.03
CA ALA A 199 6.10 7.53 -2.00
C ALA A 199 6.99 7.67 -3.25
N VAL A 200 7.20 8.89 -3.76
CA VAL A 200 8.16 9.14 -4.86
C VAL A 200 9.57 8.70 -4.46
N ASP A 201 10.02 9.08 -3.26
CA ASP A 201 11.33 8.72 -2.68
C ASP A 201 11.51 7.19 -2.60
N ALA A 202 10.47 6.46 -2.18
CA ALA A 202 10.52 5.00 -2.14
C ALA A 202 10.46 4.37 -3.54
N PHE A 203 9.74 4.98 -4.47
CA PHE A 203 9.56 4.46 -5.83
C PHE A 203 10.88 4.53 -6.62
N HIS A 204 11.55 5.69 -6.67
CA HIS A 204 12.81 5.78 -7.41
C HIS A 204 13.90 4.88 -6.80
N LYS A 205 13.90 4.68 -5.47
CA LYS A 205 14.81 3.72 -4.82
C LYS A 205 14.50 2.28 -5.18
N GLN A 206 13.23 1.94 -5.34
CA GLN A 206 12.82 0.60 -5.74
C GLN A 206 13.21 0.27 -7.18
N LEU A 207 13.04 1.23 -8.11
CA LEU A 207 13.37 1.04 -9.52
C LEU A 207 14.85 1.24 -9.84
N GLY A 208 15.57 2.05 -9.06
CA GLY A 208 16.96 2.40 -9.36
C GLY A 208 17.06 3.12 -10.72
N GLU A 209 17.94 2.62 -11.59
CA GLU A 209 18.19 3.19 -12.92
C GLU A 209 16.93 3.18 -13.81
N ASP A 210 16.01 2.22 -13.60
CA ASP A 210 14.77 2.13 -14.38
C ASP A 210 13.84 3.34 -14.16
N TYR A 211 14.04 4.13 -13.09
CA TYR A 211 13.27 5.35 -12.84
C TYR A 211 13.59 6.47 -13.85
N THR A 212 14.73 6.39 -14.57
CA THR A 212 15.15 7.39 -15.58
C THR A 212 14.05 7.72 -16.58
N GLN A 213 13.28 6.72 -17.01
CA GLN A 213 12.20 6.91 -18.00
C GLN A 213 11.01 7.73 -17.48
N LEU A 214 10.90 7.87 -16.16
CA LEU A 214 9.83 8.60 -15.45
C LEU A 214 10.28 10.02 -15.08
N VAL A 215 11.58 10.31 -15.15
CA VAL A 215 12.12 11.65 -14.82
C VAL A 215 11.42 12.77 -15.60
N PRO A 216 11.20 12.68 -16.94
CA PRO A 216 10.59 13.78 -17.68
C PRO A 216 9.20 14.19 -17.20
N GLU A 217 8.40 13.25 -16.68
CA GLU A 217 7.07 13.53 -16.13
C GLU A 217 7.12 13.92 -14.64
N THR A 218 8.16 13.50 -13.91
CA THR A 218 8.36 13.82 -12.49
C THR A 218 8.90 15.24 -12.28
N ILE A 219 9.82 15.71 -13.13
CA ILE A 219 10.49 17.01 -13.00
C ILE A 219 9.51 18.18 -12.82
N PRO A 220 8.45 18.36 -13.62
CA PRO A 220 7.53 19.47 -13.45
C PRO A 220 6.87 19.52 -12.06
N PHE A 221 6.56 18.37 -11.47
CA PHE A 221 6.00 18.30 -10.12
C PHE A 221 7.04 18.63 -9.06
N MET A 222 8.28 18.18 -9.23
CA MET A 222 9.36 18.52 -8.30
C MET A 222 9.68 20.02 -8.34
N ALA A 223 9.57 20.67 -9.51
CA ALA A 223 9.80 22.11 -9.67
C ALA A 223 8.78 22.91 -8.87
N GLU A 224 7.50 22.54 -8.99
CA GLU A 224 6.42 23.15 -8.20
C GLU A 224 6.66 22.99 -6.70
N LEU A 225 7.17 21.84 -6.26
CA LEU A 225 7.44 21.57 -4.84
C LEU A 225 8.72 22.22 -4.31
N MET A 226 9.63 22.66 -5.18
CA MET A 226 10.77 23.51 -4.81
C MET A 226 10.35 24.95 -4.54
N GLU A 227 9.17 25.36 -5.02
CA GLU A 227 8.55 26.66 -4.76
C GLU A 227 7.38 26.54 -3.75
N ASP A 228 7.32 25.45 -2.98
CA ASP A 228 6.22 25.19 -2.04
C ASP A 228 6.20 26.23 -0.90
N GLU A 229 5.01 26.63 -0.48
CA GLU A 229 4.81 27.56 0.64
C GLU A 229 5.25 27.00 2.00
N SER A 230 5.42 25.68 2.12
CA SER A 230 5.88 25.00 3.32
C SER A 230 7.36 24.67 3.24
N ASP A 231 8.17 25.30 4.08
CA ASP A 231 9.62 25.03 4.20
C ASP A 231 9.94 23.54 4.38
N ASP A 232 9.09 22.78 5.08
CA ASP A 232 9.29 21.35 5.32
C ASP A 232 9.11 20.52 4.04
N VAL A 233 8.15 20.91 3.19
CA VAL A 233 7.94 20.29 1.88
C VAL A 233 9.12 20.62 0.97
N GLU A 234 9.49 21.90 0.86
CA GLU A 234 10.62 22.35 0.02
C GLU A 234 11.93 21.61 0.37
N LYS A 235 12.29 21.58 1.66
CA LYS A 235 13.49 20.88 2.13
C LYS A 235 13.45 19.40 1.82
N TYR A 236 12.28 18.77 1.95
CA TYR A 236 12.16 17.35 1.65
C TYR A 236 12.26 17.08 0.14
N THR A 237 11.66 17.93 -0.70
CA THR A 237 11.80 17.88 -2.16
C THR A 237 13.27 17.91 -2.58
N GLN A 238 14.06 18.84 -2.04
CA GLN A 238 15.50 18.93 -2.33
C GLN A 238 16.24 17.63 -1.96
N LYS A 239 15.89 17.04 -0.80
CA LYS A 239 16.46 15.76 -0.37
C LYS A 239 16.09 14.61 -1.31
N VAL A 240 14.83 14.55 -1.76
CA VAL A 240 14.36 13.51 -2.69
C VAL A 240 15.01 13.67 -4.06
N LEU A 241 15.17 14.90 -4.57
CA LEU A 241 15.90 15.17 -5.82
C LEU A 241 17.34 14.67 -5.75
N ALA A 242 18.06 15.01 -4.67
CA ALA A 242 19.44 14.53 -4.49
C ALA A 242 19.52 12.99 -4.39
N ALA A 243 18.52 12.34 -3.81
CA ALA A 243 18.45 10.88 -3.77
C ALA A 243 18.12 10.27 -5.15
N MET A 244 17.27 10.94 -5.93
CA MET A 244 16.87 10.53 -7.28
C MET A 244 18.02 10.66 -8.27
N GLU A 245 18.84 11.71 -8.17
CA GLU A 245 20.10 11.87 -8.93
C GLU A 245 21.03 10.66 -8.76
N VAL A 246 21.11 10.11 -7.53
CA VAL A 246 21.90 8.91 -7.26
C VAL A 246 21.29 7.66 -7.90
N SER A 247 19.95 7.54 -7.92
CA SER A 247 19.27 6.40 -8.55
C SER A 247 19.39 6.41 -10.07
N VAL A 248 19.29 7.58 -10.70
CA VAL A 248 19.27 7.77 -12.15
C VAL A 248 20.69 7.91 -12.73
N GLY A 249 21.65 8.36 -11.92
CA GLY A 249 23.04 8.57 -12.35
C GLY A 249 23.25 9.83 -13.19
N GLU A 250 22.31 10.77 -13.18
CA GLU A 250 22.38 12.05 -13.89
C GLU A 250 22.12 13.24 -12.97
N ASN A 251 22.58 14.42 -13.37
CA ASN A 251 22.37 15.65 -12.61
C ASN A 251 20.99 16.25 -12.94
N LEU A 252 20.02 16.05 -12.04
CA LEU A 252 18.66 16.52 -12.21
C LEU A 252 18.52 18.03 -11.99
N GLN A 253 19.52 18.71 -11.40
CA GLN A 253 19.51 20.17 -11.26
C GLN A 253 19.47 20.91 -12.61
N GLU A 254 19.92 20.28 -13.71
CA GLU A 254 19.93 20.92 -15.03
C GLU A 254 18.51 21.19 -15.59
N TYR A 255 17.48 20.61 -14.96
CA TYR A 255 16.09 20.77 -15.35
C TYR A 255 15.33 21.88 -14.60
N PHE A 256 15.96 22.54 -13.62
CA PHE A 256 15.38 23.61 -12.78
C PHE A 256 16.10 24.95 -13.00
#